data_AF-A0AAD6PCI8-F1
#
_entry.id   AF-A0AAD6PCI8-F1
#
_cell.length_a   1.000
_cell.length_b   1.000
_cell.length_c   1.000
_cell.angle_alpha   90.00
_cell.angle_beta   90.00
_cell.angle_gamma   90.00
#
_symmetry.space_group_name_H-M   'P 1'
#
loop_
_entity.id
_entity.type
_entity.pdbx_description
1 polymer ?
#
loop_
_entity_poly.entity_id
_entity_poly.type
_entity_poly.pdbx_seq_one_letter_code
_entity_poly.pdbx_strand_id
1 'polypeptide(L)'
;MPRSKAHIIAEYAKSNRSSCKTCSKAISAKALRLGLVSRDSRGFDMTKWHHLGCFSDKIDSTELIGGFDSLLSCDQEALKKLMEQVSNEDQDVEISGKSSKRIDEDAHESEPEKINTKKAKLSIAKQEANLDIAFSLSDVRDNYKDAALLPKWKAFQTIIFLERDDDLRDSNKIAAFDFDGCLAKTSVKRVGADAWSIMFPSIPDKLLSLYNDGFKLVIFTNESNIDRWKNKRQVAVDSKIGRLNNFIKHVKVPIQVFIACGYDGKVEDPFPQAQTWNVADYGETF
;
A
#
# COMPACT_ATOMS: atom_id res chain seq x y z
N MET A 1 24.71 42.86 -5.76
CA MET A 1 23.53 42.04 -6.13
C MET A 1 23.13 41.19 -4.94
N PRO A 2 21.84 41.16 -4.53
CA PRO A 2 21.37 40.18 -3.55
C PRO A 2 21.52 38.77 -4.13
N ARG A 3 21.93 37.79 -3.31
CA ARG A 3 21.86 36.38 -3.72
C ARG A 3 20.38 36.02 -3.89
N SER A 4 20.01 35.46 -5.04
CA SER A 4 18.71 34.80 -5.20
C SER A 4 18.63 33.67 -4.18
N LYS A 5 17.74 33.80 -3.18
CA LYS A 5 17.47 32.71 -2.23
C LYS A 5 17.03 31.47 -3.03
N ALA A 6 17.52 30.30 -2.64
CA ALA A 6 16.90 29.06 -3.09
C ALA A 6 15.47 29.02 -2.55
N HIS A 7 14.53 28.51 -3.35
CA HIS A 7 13.18 28.22 -2.87
C HIS A 7 12.90 26.74 -3.06
N ILE A 8 11.99 26.21 -2.23
CA ILE A 8 11.63 24.81 -2.22
C ILE A 8 10.33 24.68 -3.02
N ILE A 9 10.25 23.64 -3.85
CA ILE A 9 9.02 23.24 -4.52
C ILE A 9 8.68 21.79 -4.20
N ALA A 10 7.39 21.48 -4.16
CA ALA A 10 6.89 20.12 -4.03
C ALA A 10 5.99 19.80 -5.22
N GLU A 11 6.23 18.66 -5.88
CA GLU A 11 5.32 18.15 -6.91
C GLU A 11 5.41 16.63 -7.02
N TYR A 12 4.37 16.02 -7.60
CA TYR A 12 4.44 14.64 -8.07
C TYR A 12 5.32 14.55 -9.32
N ALA A 13 6.23 13.57 -9.36
CA ALA A 13 7.21 13.44 -10.42
C ALA A 13 6.55 13.15 -11.79
N LYS A 14 6.53 14.18 -12.66
CA LYS A 14 5.96 14.12 -14.03
C LYS A 14 6.54 13.00 -14.92
N SER A 15 7.74 12.49 -14.60
CA SER A 15 8.33 11.28 -15.18
C SER A 15 9.47 10.76 -14.30
N ASN A 16 9.93 9.53 -14.57
CA ASN A 16 11.06 8.89 -13.89
C ASN A 16 12.46 9.46 -14.27
N ARG A 17 12.52 10.60 -14.99
CA ARG A 17 13.77 11.19 -15.50
C ARG A 17 14.60 11.93 -14.44
N SER A 18 14.08 12.13 -13.23
CA SER A 18 14.79 12.77 -12.12
C SER A 18 15.45 11.74 -11.21
N SER A 19 16.72 11.95 -10.85
CA SER A 19 17.39 11.24 -9.75
C SER A 19 17.48 12.11 -8.48
N CYS A 20 17.36 11.46 -7.33
CA CYS A 20 17.52 12.07 -6.02
C CYS A 20 18.98 12.45 -5.77
N LYS A 21 19.25 13.68 -5.32
CA LYS A 21 20.62 14.16 -5.10
C LYS A 21 21.27 13.65 -3.81
N THR A 22 20.50 13.10 -2.88
CA THR A 22 21.03 12.50 -1.64
C THR A 22 21.45 11.04 -1.85
N CYS A 23 20.53 10.19 -2.32
CA CYS A 23 20.76 8.75 -2.44
C CYS A 23 21.14 8.28 -3.86
N SER A 24 21.24 9.19 -4.83
CA SER A 24 21.50 8.95 -6.27
C SER A 24 20.51 8.05 -7.04
N LYS A 25 19.55 7.41 -6.36
CA LYS A 25 18.51 6.57 -6.97
C LYS A 25 17.53 7.41 -7.80
N ALA A 26 16.89 6.77 -8.78
CA ALA A 26 15.80 7.38 -9.54
C ALA A 26 14.60 7.71 -8.64
N ILE A 27 13.86 8.76 -8.98
CA ILE A 27 12.57 9.11 -8.39
C ILE A 27 11.49 8.62 -9.37
N SER A 28 10.65 7.68 -8.94
CA SER A 28 9.58 7.09 -9.75
C SER A 28 8.58 8.14 -10.23
N ALA A 29 7.99 7.93 -11.41
CA ALA A 29 6.88 8.78 -11.87
C ALA A 29 5.71 8.73 -10.88
N LYS A 30 4.97 9.84 -10.75
CA LYS A 30 3.93 10.10 -9.75
C LYS A 30 4.36 10.11 -8.27
N ALA A 31 5.60 9.72 -7.91
CA ALA A 31 6.06 9.85 -6.52
C ALA A 31 6.22 11.33 -6.13
N LEU A 32 5.86 11.68 -4.88
CA LEU A 32 6.11 13.00 -4.33
C LEU A 32 7.63 13.26 -4.24
N ARG A 33 8.06 14.42 -4.73
CA ARG A 33 9.47 14.85 -4.70
C ARG A 33 9.61 16.31 -4.29
N LEU A 34 10.69 16.59 -3.56
CA LEU A 34 11.07 17.93 -3.15
C LEU A 34 12.19 18.45 -4.05
N GLY A 35 12.07 19.70 -4.47
CA GLY A 35 12.96 20.38 -5.39
C GLY A 35 13.54 21.65 -4.79
N LEU A 36 14.85 21.71 -4.59
CA LEU A 36 15.55 22.96 -4.29
C LEU A 36 15.85 23.69 -5.60
N VAL A 37 15.10 24.75 -5.88
CA VAL A 37 15.28 25.59 -7.07
C VAL A 37 16.33 26.65 -6.75
N SER A 38 17.43 26.62 -7.49
CA SER A 38 18.54 27.56 -7.38
C SER A 38 18.86 28.16 -8.75
N ARG A 39 19.07 29.47 -8.82
CA ARG A 39 19.36 30.15 -10.09
C ARG A 39 20.85 30.06 -10.41
N ASP A 40 21.18 29.61 -11.62
CA ASP A 40 22.57 29.52 -12.08
C ASP A 40 23.15 30.90 -12.48
N SER A 41 24.46 30.96 -12.71
CA SER A 41 25.16 32.20 -13.07
C SER A 41 24.80 32.75 -14.46
N ARG A 42 23.96 32.05 -15.23
CA ARG A 42 23.43 32.46 -16.54
C ARG A 42 21.94 32.81 -16.46
N GLY A 43 21.33 32.74 -15.28
CA GLY A 43 19.93 33.11 -15.01
C GLY A 43 18.92 31.96 -15.11
N PHE A 44 19.35 30.73 -15.42
CA PHE A 44 18.47 29.56 -15.53
C PHE A 44 18.22 28.90 -14.18
N ASP A 45 17.00 28.39 -13.97
CA ASP A 45 16.64 27.72 -12.73
C ASP A 45 17.06 26.25 -12.76
N MET A 46 17.92 25.86 -11.82
CA MET A 46 18.39 24.50 -11.60
C MET A 46 17.73 23.90 -10.35
N THR A 47 16.81 22.96 -10.56
CA THR A 47 16.18 22.19 -9.47
C THR A 47 17.03 20.98 -9.08
N LYS A 48 17.46 20.90 -7.82
CA LYS A 48 17.96 19.66 -7.20
C LYS A 48 16.76 18.88 -6.66
N TRP A 49 16.48 17.70 -7.23
CA TRP A 49 15.37 16.85 -6.79
C TRP A 49 15.82 15.84 -5.73
N HIS A 50 14.93 15.53 -4.78
CA HIS A 50 15.13 14.56 -3.71
C HIS A 50 13.83 13.76 -3.48
N HIS A 51 13.92 12.52 -2.99
CA HIS A 51 12.77 11.84 -2.38
C HIS A 51 12.38 12.54 -1.06
N LEU A 52 11.13 12.36 -0.62
CA LEU A 52 10.59 12.94 0.62
C LEU A 52 11.53 12.73 1.83
N GLY A 53 11.74 11.47 2.24
CA GLY A 53 12.68 11.09 3.32
C GLY A 53 14.17 11.14 2.94
N CYS A 54 14.53 11.85 1.87
CA CYS A 54 15.92 12.13 1.49
C CYS A 54 16.23 13.63 1.48
N PHE A 55 15.28 14.49 1.85
CA PHE A 55 15.47 15.93 1.92
C PHE A 55 16.03 16.30 3.30
N SER A 56 17.13 17.06 3.33
CA SER A 56 17.87 17.37 4.57
C SER A 56 18.26 18.84 4.72
N ASP A 57 17.88 19.68 3.75
CA ASP A 57 18.06 21.14 3.86
C ASP A 57 16.96 21.72 4.77
N LYS A 58 17.32 22.67 5.65
CA LYS A 58 16.40 23.25 6.63
C LYS A 58 15.31 24.11 5.95
N ILE A 59 14.09 24.08 6.49
CA ILE A 59 12.90 24.66 5.86
C ILE A 59 12.26 25.67 6.82
N ASP A 60 12.50 26.95 6.57
CA ASP A 60 12.11 28.04 7.48
C ASP A 60 10.58 28.22 7.63
N SER A 61 9.79 27.80 6.64
CA SER A 61 8.32 27.68 6.74
C SER A 61 7.76 26.79 5.62
N THR A 62 6.68 26.06 5.91
CA THR A 62 5.93 25.27 4.91
C THR A 62 5.16 26.13 3.91
N GLU A 63 4.79 27.37 4.29
CA GLU A 63 4.11 28.35 3.43
C GLU A 63 4.99 28.87 2.28
N LEU A 64 6.30 28.57 2.30
CA LEU A 64 7.26 28.96 1.26
C LEU A 64 7.49 27.85 0.21
N ILE A 65 6.74 26.74 0.27
CA ILE A 65 6.90 25.59 -0.63
C ILE A 65 6.00 25.75 -1.86
N GLY A 66 6.60 26.11 -3.00
CA GLY A 66 5.88 26.24 -4.26
C GLY A 66 5.24 24.92 -4.70
N GLY A 67 3.93 24.93 -4.91
CA GLY A 67 3.16 23.74 -5.31
C GLY A 67 2.53 22.94 -4.16
N PHE A 68 2.72 23.34 -2.90
CA PHE A 68 2.12 22.67 -1.73
C PHE A 68 0.60 22.52 -1.84
N ASP A 69 -0.10 23.58 -2.27
CA ASP A 69 -1.56 23.59 -2.43
C ASP A 69 -2.08 22.68 -3.56
N SER A 70 -1.18 22.20 -4.42
CA SER A 70 -1.46 21.25 -5.52
C SER A 70 -1.18 19.79 -5.15
N LEU A 71 -0.81 19.52 -3.89
CA LEU A 71 -0.67 18.17 -3.35
C LEU A 71 -2.01 17.66 -2.77
N LEU A 72 -2.13 16.35 -2.61
CA LEU A 72 -3.22 15.73 -1.84
C LEU A 72 -3.10 16.11 -0.35
N SER A 73 -4.22 16.25 0.35
CA SER A 73 -4.24 16.67 1.77
C SER A 73 -3.45 15.73 2.69
N CYS A 74 -3.49 14.42 2.45
CA CYS A 74 -2.66 13.44 3.18
C CYS A 74 -1.15 13.65 2.95
N ASP A 75 -0.73 13.97 1.72
CA ASP A 75 0.66 14.32 1.42
C ASP A 75 1.05 15.67 2.03
N GLN A 76 0.14 16.65 2.08
CA GLN A 76 0.36 17.93 2.78
C GLN A 76 0.61 17.73 4.28
N GLU A 77 -0.16 16.87 4.94
CA GLU A 77 0.01 16.52 6.36
C GLU A 77 1.28 15.70 6.61
N ALA A 78 1.56 14.69 5.78
CA ALA A 78 2.80 13.91 5.85
C ALA A 78 4.04 14.78 5.67
N LEU A 79 3.98 15.74 4.74
CA LEU A 79 5.06 16.68 4.45
C LEU A 79 5.31 17.65 5.62
N LYS A 80 4.25 18.24 6.21
CA LYS A 80 4.34 19.05 7.43
C LYS A 80 5.00 18.29 8.58
N LYS A 81 4.50 17.08 8.86
CA LYS A 81 4.97 16.22 9.95
C LYS A 81 6.45 15.83 9.80
N LEU A 82 6.91 15.55 8.58
CA LEU A 82 8.32 15.24 8.31
C LEU A 82 9.24 16.45 8.61
N MET A 83 8.79 17.67 8.31
CA MET A 83 9.58 18.90 8.50
C MET A 83 9.68 19.31 9.98
N GLU A 84 8.63 19.08 10.77
CA GLU A 84 8.64 19.26 12.22
C GLU A 84 9.63 18.30 12.91
N GLN A 85 9.79 17.08 12.39
CA GLN A 85 10.73 16.09 12.94
C GLN A 85 12.21 16.48 12.71
N VAL A 86 12.56 16.97 11.51
CA VAL A 86 13.92 17.41 11.14
C VAL A 86 14.43 18.60 12.00
N SER A 87 13.57 19.25 12.77
CA SER A 87 13.92 20.40 13.62
C SER A 87 14.37 20.04 15.05
N ASN A 88 14.31 18.76 15.46
CA ASN A 88 14.46 18.35 16.87
C ASN A 88 15.67 17.43 17.18
N GLU A 89 16.45 17.00 16.19
CA GLU A 89 17.61 16.10 16.37
C GLU A 89 18.93 16.88 16.46
N ASP A 90 19.19 17.56 17.59
CA ASP A 90 20.42 18.37 17.79
C ASP A 90 20.81 18.52 19.31
N GLN A 91 20.76 17.44 20.13
CA GLN A 91 21.40 17.38 21.47
C GLN A 91 21.96 15.98 21.83
N ASP A 92 23.25 15.92 22.20
CA ASP A 92 23.96 14.71 22.64
C ASP A 92 23.74 14.33 24.12
N VAL A 93 23.81 13.03 24.44
CA VAL A 93 24.47 12.50 25.66
C VAL A 93 25.06 11.10 25.38
N GLU A 94 26.37 10.91 25.58
CA GLU A 94 27.03 9.59 25.62
C GLU A 94 26.82 8.88 26.98
N ILE A 95 26.98 7.55 27.05
CA ILE A 95 27.87 6.91 28.06
C ILE A 95 28.15 5.40 27.77
N SER A 96 29.38 4.97 28.06
CA SER A 96 29.91 3.60 27.98
C SER A 96 29.25 2.60 28.97
N GLY A 97 29.40 1.26 28.88
CA GLY A 97 30.19 0.40 27.98
C GLY A 97 30.64 -0.91 28.69
N LYS A 98 31.60 -1.65 28.08
CA LYS A 98 32.20 -2.96 28.50
C LYS A 98 31.36 -4.23 28.25
N SER A 99 31.95 -5.41 27.95
CA SER A 99 33.25 -5.72 27.30
C SER A 99 33.40 -7.24 26.98
N SER A 100 34.06 -7.60 25.87
CA SER A 100 34.85 -8.84 25.65
C SER A 100 34.09 -10.20 25.58
N LYS A 101 34.52 -11.26 24.86
CA LYS A 101 35.66 -11.62 23.97
C LYS A 101 35.06 -12.50 22.82
N ARG A 102 35.48 -12.45 21.53
CA ARG A 102 36.66 -13.10 20.87
C ARG A 102 36.77 -14.62 21.17
N ILE A 103 37.08 -15.56 20.27
CA ILE A 103 37.33 -15.69 18.79
C ILE A 103 37.30 -17.23 18.50
N ASP A 104 37.40 -17.88 17.32
CA ASP A 104 37.72 -17.61 15.88
C ASP A 104 36.45 -17.79 14.99
N GLU A 105 36.34 -17.72 13.64
CA GLU A 105 37.23 -17.51 12.45
C GLU A 105 37.80 -18.77 11.71
N ASP A 106 37.04 -19.38 10.75
CA ASP A 106 37.55 -20.23 9.61
C ASP A 106 36.67 -20.11 8.32
N ALA A 107 37.26 -20.17 7.11
CA ALA A 107 36.58 -19.98 5.81
C ALA A 107 37.38 -20.39 4.55
N HIS A 108 36.72 -21.10 3.60
CA HIS A 108 36.97 -21.15 2.13
C HIS A 108 35.65 -21.65 1.46
N GLU A 109 35.13 -21.12 0.34
CA GLU A 109 35.60 -21.18 -1.07
C GLU A 109 35.68 -22.62 -1.66
N SER A 110 35.24 -22.91 -2.89
CA SER A 110 34.70 -22.04 -3.97
C SER A 110 33.67 -22.75 -4.90
N GLU A 111 33.06 -21.96 -5.79
CA GLU A 111 32.29 -22.32 -7.00
C GLU A 111 33.01 -23.27 -8.01
N PRO A 112 32.39 -23.68 -9.15
CA PRO A 112 30.97 -23.97 -9.48
C PRO A 112 30.77 -25.24 -10.37
N GLU A 113 29.52 -25.64 -10.73
CA GLU A 113 29.17 -25.95 -12.14
C GLU A 113 27.65 -26.07 -12.46
N LYS A 114 27.29 -26.46 -13.70
CA LYS A 114 26.01 -26.14 -14.39
C LYS A 114 25.27 -27.38 -14.88
N ILE A 115 23.95 -27.27 -15.16
CA ILE A 115 23.29 -27.72 -16.43
C ILE A 115 21.80 -27.29 -16.53
N ASN A 116 21.28 -27.15 -17.76
CA ASN A 116 19.91 -26.70 -18.08
C ASN A 116 18.84 -27.77 -17.78
N THR A 117 17.56 -27.41 -17.55
CA THR A 117 16.51 -27.20 -18.58
C THR A 117 15.17 -26.89 -17.89
N LYS A 118 14.12 -26.29 -18.48
CA LYS A 118 13.83 -25.76 -19.85
C LYS A 118 12.84 -24.58 -19.68
N LYS A 119 12.92 -23.56 -20.53
CA LYS A 119 11.95 -22.44 -20.54
C LYS A 119 10.75 -22.75 -21.45
N ALA A 120 9.55 -22.38 -21.03
CA ALA A 120 8.43 -22.11 -21.92
C ALA A 120 8.16 -20.60 -21.93
N LYS A 121 8.15 -19.98 -23.11
CA LYS A 121 7.69 -18.60 -23.34
C LYS A 121 6.61 -18.66 -24.43
N LEU A 122 5.49 -18.01 -24.18
CA LEU A 122 4.71 -17.35 -25.23
C LEU A 122 4.39 -15.92 -24.78
N SER A 123 4.15 -15.07 -25.75
CA SER A 123 4.19 -13.61 -25.58
C SER A 123 3.20 -12.92 -26.50
N ILE A 124 2.62 -11.83 -26.02
CA ILE A 124 2.32 -10.61 -26.78
C ILE A 124 2.28 -9.47 -25.75
N ALA A 125 2.62 -8.24 -26.16
CA ALA A 125 2.83 -7.13 -25.24
C ALA A 125 2.06 -5.88 -25.68
N LYS A 126 1.45 -5.17 -24.72
CA LYS A 126 1.32 -3.72 -24.77
C LYS A 126 1.13 -3.10 -23.38
N GLN A 127 2.12 -2.29 -23.02
CA GLN A 127 2.12 -1.20 -22.04
C GLN A 127 1.02 -1.18 -20.95
N GLU A 128 1.41 -1.62 -19.75
CA GLU A 128 0.98 -0.98 -18.50
C GLU A 128 2.19 -0.91 -17.54
N ALA A 129 2.12 -0.04 -16.53
CA ALA A 129 3.29 0.25 -15.69
C ALA A 129 3.42 -0.79 -14.56
N ASN A 130 4.21 -1.84 -14.79
CA ASN A 130 4.49 -2.85 -13.77
C ASN A 130 5.05 -2.23 -12.49
N LEU A 131 4.26 -2.33 -11.42
CA LEU A 131 4.81 -2.56 -10.09
C LEU A 131 5.34 -3.99 -10.10
N ASP A 132 6.66 -4.17 -10.30
CA ASP A 132 7.34 -5.46 -10.16
C ASP A 132 7.43 -5.87 -8.66
N ILE A 133 6.27 -6.03 -8.04
CA ILE A 133 6.10 -6.84 -6.83
C ILE A 133 6.38 -8.27 -7.28
N ALA A 134 7.44 -8.87 -6.74
CA ALA A 134 7.79 -10.27 -6.99
C ALA A 134 6.78 -11.20 -6.30
N PHE A 135 5.57 -11.32 -6.88
CA PHE A 135 4.52 -12.20 -6.39
C PHE A 135 4.89 -13.66 -6.67
N SER A 136 5.60 -14.28 -5.73
CA SER A 136 5.87 -15.71 -5.77
C SER A 136 4.68 -16.48 -5.19
N LEU A 137 4.25 -17.52 -5.89
CA LEU A 137 3.21 -18.43 -5.40
C LEU A 137 3.66 -19.20 -4.14
N SER A 138 4.96 -19.24 -3.84
CA SER A 138 5.50 -19.79 -2.57
C SER A 138 5.08 -19.01 -1.33
N ASP A 139 4.71 -17.75 -1.50
CA ASP A 139 4.51 -16.81 -0.37
C ASP A 139 3.03 -16.73 0.03
N VAL A 140 2.16 -17.36 -0.77
CA VAL A 140 0.73 -17.56 -0.52
C VAL A 140 0.55 -18.68 0.51
N ARG A 141 -0.30 -18.46 1.51
CA ARG A 141 -0.48 -19.38 2.66
C ARG A 141 -1.95 -19.66 2.95
N ASP A 142 -2.24 -20.83 3.50
CA ASP A 142 -3.56 -21.20 4.04
C ASP A 142 -3.80 -20.72 5.49
N ASN A 143 -2.86 -19.95 6.05
CA ASN A 143 -2.94 -19.34 7.37
C ASN A 143 -2.52 -17.86 7.34
N TYR A 144 -3.14 -17.04 8.18
CA TYR A 144 -2.72 -15.67 8.43
C TYR A 144 -2.05 -15.56 9.80
N LYS A 145 -0.71 -15.60 9.77
CA LYS A 145 0.18 -15.59 10.95
C LYS A 145 -0.03 -16.84 11.81
N ASP A 146 -0.80 -16.74 12.89
CA ASP A 146 -1.15 -17.86 13.78
C ASP A 146 -2.62 -18.32 13.63
N ALA A 147 -3.43 -17.64 12.81
CA ALA A 147 -4.83 -18.00 12.56
C ALA A 147 -4.98 -18.84 11.28
N ALA A 148 -5.73 -19.92 11.36
CA ALA A 148 -6.13 -20.72 10.21
C ALA A 148 -7.19 -19.98 9.38
N LEU A 149 -7.14 -20.14 8.06
CA LEU A 149 -8.16 -19.63 7.14
C LEU A 149 -9.14 -20.75 6.77
N LEU A 150 -10.34 -20.36 6.31
CA LEU A 150 -11.29 -21.32 5.72
C LEU A 150 -10.83 -21.75 4.32
N PRO A 151 -11.32 -22.89 3.78
CA PRO A 151 -11.03 -23.29 2.41
C PRO A 151 -11.29 -22.16 1.39
N LYS A 152 -10.42 -22.07 0.38
CA LYS A 152 -10.31 -20.97 -0.60
C LYS A 152 -9.89 -19.60 -0.05
N TRP A 153 -9.78 -19.40 1.26
CA TRP A 153 -9.19 -18.18 1.80
C TRP A 153 -7.69 -18.35 1.95
N LYS A 154 -6.94 -17.39 1.41
CA LYS A 154 -5.47 -17.37 1.35
C LYS A 154 -4.92 -16.10 1.98
N ALA A 155 -3.67 -16.15 2.42
CA ALA A 155 -2.91 -14.99 2.86
C ALA A 155 -1.69 -14.74 1.95
N PHE A 156 -1.38 -13.48 1.69
CA PHE A 156 -0.10 -13.04 1.14
C PHE A 156 0.36 -11.79 1.92
N GLN A 157 1.52 -11.88 2.57
CA GLN A 157 2.04 -10.84 3.47
C GLN A 157 1.01 -10.36 4.52
N THR A 158 0.45 -9.16 4.35
CA THR A 158 -0.54 -8.52 5.23
C THR A 158 -1.98 -8.62 4.71
N ILE A 159 -2.18 -9.15 3.51
CA ILE A 159 -3.48 -9.29 2.86
C ILE A 159 -4.04 -10.71 3.06
N ILE A 160 -5.31 -10.82 3.44
CA ILE A 160 -6.10 -12.05 3.31
C ILE A 160 -7.00 -11.88 2.07
N PHE A 161 -7.12 -12.89 1.21
CA PHE A 161 -7.96 -12.82 0.01
C PHE A 161 -8.73 -14.12 -0.24
N LEU A 162 -9.83 -14.01 -0.95
CA LEU A 162 -10.60 -15.14 -1.47
C LEU A 162 -10.01 -15.56 -2.83
N GLU A 163 -9.58 -16.82 -2.91
CA GLU A 163 -9.15 -17.50 -4.13
C GLU A 163 -10.29 -17.57 -5.15
N ARG A 164 -9.94 -17.65 -6.43
CA ARG A 164 -10.93 -17.52 -7.52
C ARG A 164 -11.72 -18.82 -7.70
N ASP A 165 -13.04 -18.69 -7.74
CA ASP A 165 -13.95 -19.73 -8.20
C ASP A 165 -14.08 -19.72 -9.73
N ASP A 166 -14.42 -20.88 -10.32
CA ASP A 166 -14.52 -21.06 -11.78
C ASP A 166 -15.54 -20.11 -12.44
N ASP A 167 -16.57 -19.68 -11.68
CA ASP A 167 -17.57 -18.71 -12.12
C ASP A 167 -17.07 -17.25 -12.12
N LEU A 168 -15.94 -16.94 -11.45
CA LEU A 168 -15.40 -15.60 -11.35
C LEU A 168 -14.61 -15.20 -12.62
N ARG A 169 -15.32 -14.61 -13.57
CA ARG A 169 -14.73 -14.09 -14.82
C ARG A 169 -13.86 -12.85 -14.58
N ASP A 170 -12.69 -12.82 -15.20
CA ASP A 170 -11.91 -11.59 -15.33
C ASP A 170 -12.57 -10.65 -16.36
N SER A 171 -12.51 -9.33 -16.10
CA SER A 171 -13.10 -8.29 -16.95
C SER A 171 -12.23 -7.04 -16.96
N ASN A 172 -12.31 -6.25 -18.04
CA ASN A 172 -11.72 -4.92 -18.13
C ASN A 172 -12.55 -3.84 -17.41
N LYS A 173 -13.77 -4.18 -16.98
CA LYS A 173 -14.58 -3.37 -16.06
C LYS A 173 -14.51 -3.97 -14.66
N ILE A 174 -14.19 -3.16 -13.65
CA ILE A 174 -14.22 -3.56 -12.25
C ILE A 174 -15.17 -2.64 -11.50
N ALA A 175 -16.12 -3.21 -10.76
CA ALA A 175 -16.92 -2.50 -9.77
C ALA A 175 -16.44 -2.96 -8.39
N ALA A 176 -15.85 -2.03 -7.62
CA ALA A 176 -15.20 -2.35 -6.36
C ALA A 176 -15.82 -1.55 -5.20
N PHE A 177 -15.94 -2.21 -4.04
CA PHE A 177 -16.70 -1.71 -2.89
C PHE A 177 -15.96 -1.97 -1.58
N ASP A 178 -16.15 -1.11 -0.57
CA ASP A 178 -15.90 -1.50 0.82
C ASP A 178 -17.07 -2.35 1.37
N PHE A 179 -16.80 -3.06 2.46
CA PHE A 179 -17.78 -3.91 3.13
C PHE A 179 -18.50 -3.22 4.29
N ASP A 180 -17.78 -2.63 5.24
CA ASP A 180 -18.30 -2.23 6.55
C ASP A 180 -18.89 -0.81 6.50
N GLY A 181 -20.20 -0.72 6.26
CA GLY A 181 -20.94 0.55 6.12
C GLY A 181 -21.24 0.95 4.67
N CYS A 182 -20.67 0.25 3.68
CA CYS A 182 -21.05 0.36 2.27
C CYS A 182 -22.00 -0.78 1.87
N LEU A 183 -21.52 -2.03 1.85
CA LEU A 183 -22.34 -3.19 1.48
C LEU A 183 -23.12 -3.79 2.66
N ALA A 184 -22.52 -3.82 3.85
CA ALA A 184 -23.07 -4.45 5.04
C ALA A 184 -23.08 -3.48 6.23
N LYS A 185 -24.24 -3.39 6.90
CA LYS A 185 -24.35 -2.71 8.19
C LYS A 185 -23.86 -3.65 9.29
N THR A 186 -22.68 -3.37 9.81
CA THR A 186 -22.05 -4.14 10.90
C THR A 186 -22.09 -3.34 12.21
N SER A 187 -21.71 -3.98 13.32
CA SER A 187 -21.77 -3.34 14.64
C SER A 187 -20.52 -3.61 15.44
N VAL A 188 -19.79 -2.55 15.79
CA VAL A 188 -18.63 -2.60 16.70
C VAL A 188 -18.95 -3.17 18.10
N LYS A 189 -20.24 -3.36 18.43
CA LYS A 189 -20.71 -3.96 19.69
C LYS A 189 -21.06 -5.45 19.59
N ARG A 190 -21.06 -6.06 18.38
CA ARG A 190 -21.37 -7.49 18.17
C ARG A 190 -20.25 -8.15 17.38
N VAL A 191 -19.75 -9.27 17.87
CA VAL A 191 -18.69 -10.07 17.22
C VAL A 191 -19.29 -11.41 16.78
N GLY A 192 -18.88 -11.92 15.61
CA GLY A 192 -19.36 -13.18 15.04
C GLY A 192 -19.51 -13.12 13.51
N ALA A 193 -19.75 -14.28 12.88
CA ALA A 193 -20.01 -14.36 11.45
C ALA A 193 -21.33 -13.68 11.04
N ASP A 194 -22.33 -13.71 11.92
CA ASP A 194 -23.69 -13.24 11.67
C ASP A 194 -23.98 -11.85 12.26
N ALA A 195 -22.91 -11.12 12.65
CA ALA A 195 -22.99 -9.82 13.32
C ALA A 195 -23.33 -8.63 12.37
N TRP A 196 -24.00 -8.89 11.24
CA TRP A 196 -24.22 -7.95 10.14
C TRP A 196 -25.69 -7.95 9.66
N SER A 197 -26.04 -6.99 8.81
CA SER A 197 -27.20 -7.02 7.92
C SER A 197 -26.83 -6.35 6.58
N ILE A 198 -27.66 -6.50 5.55
CA ILE A 198 -27.52 -5.68 4.34
C ILE A 198 -27.58 -4.18 4.70
N MET A 199 -26.81 -3.33 4.01
CA MET A 199 -26.83 -1.88 4.25
C MET A 199 -28.09 -1.21 3.66
N PHE A 200 -28.40 -1.52 2.40
CA PHE A 200 -29.64 -1.10 1.71
C PHE A 200 -30.30 -2.29 1.00
N PRO A 201 -31.64 -2.40 0.95
CA PRO A 201 -32.34 -3.53 0.31
C PRO A 201 -32.05 -3.71 -1.18
N SER A 202 -31.66 -2.64 -1.89
CA SER A 202 -31.37 -2.61 -3.34
C SER A 202 -30.01 -3.19 -3.74
N ILE A 203 -29.13 -3.48 -2.78
CA ILE A 203 -27.74 -3.91 -3.05
C ILE A 203 -27.66 -5.23 -3.85
N PRO A 204 -28.43 -6.30 -3.54
CA PRO A 204 -28.37 -7.54 -4.32
C PRO A 204 -28.71 -7.31 -5.81
N ASP A 205 -29.75 -6.53 -6.08
CA ASP A 205 -30.21 -6.24 -7.45
C ASP A 205 -29.21 -5.36 -8.21
N LYS A 206 -28.63 -4.35 -7.56
CA LYS A 206 -27.61 -3.46 -8.17
C LYS A 206 -26.32 -4.23 -8.49
N LEU A 207 -25.88 -5.12 -7.59
CA LEU A 207 -24.72 -5.99 -7.84
C LEU A 207 -24.99 -6.99 -8.97
N LEU A 208 -26.20 -7.56 -9.04
CA LEU A 208 -26.62 -8.43 -10.14
C LEU A 208 -26.68 -7.69 -11.49
N SER A 209 -27.17 -6.45 -11.52
CA SER A 209 -27.09 -5.59 -12.73
C SER A 209 -25.64 -5.43 -13.16
N LEU A 210 -24.76 -4.94 -12.27
CA LEU A 210 -23.36 -4.70 -12.60
C LEU A 210 -22.64 -5.95 -13.12
N TYR A 211 -22.91 -7.12 -12.54
CA TYR A 211 -22.38 -8.39 -13.03
C TYR A 211 -22.88 -8.71 -14.46
N ASN A 212 -24.17 -8.53 -14.74
CA ASN A 212 -24.76 -8.71 -16.07
C ASN A 212 -24.26 -7.66 -17.09
N ASP A 213 -23.98 -6.43 -16.64
CA ASP A 213 -23.36 -5.33 -17.41
C ASP A 213 -21.85 -5.56 -17.67
N GLY A 214 -21.31 -6.70 -17.22
CA GLY A 214 -19.96 -7.18 -17.49
C GLY A 214 -18.89 -6.68 -16.51
N PHE A 215 -19.27 -6.13 -15.35
CA PHE A 215 -18.31 -5.74 -14.32
C PHE A 215 -17.87 -6.96 -13.49
N LYS A 216 -16.56 -7.12 -13.31
CA LYS A 216 -16.01 -7.96 -12.26
C LYS A 216 -16.26 -7.28 -10.92
N LEU A 217 -16.96 -7.96 -10.01
CA LEU A 217 -17.25 -7.45 -8.68
C LEU A 217 -16.08 -7.74 -7.73
N VAL A 218 -15.65 -6.73 -6.97
CA VAL A 218 -14.56 -6.84 -5.99
C VAL A 218 -14.95 -6.19 -4.67
N ILE A 219 -14.60 -6.82 -3.55
CA ILE A 219 -14.65 -6.20 -2.22
C ILE A 219 -13.23 -5.95 -1.74
N PHE A 220 -12.97 -4.71 -1.37
CA PHE A 220 -11.72 -4.22 -0.78
C PHE A 220 -12.01 -3.65 0.59
N THR A 221 -11.45 -4.21 1.66
CA THR A 221 -11.87 -3.82 3.01
C THR A 221 -10.76 -3.96 4.05
N ASN A 222 -10.85 -3.20 5.15
CA ASN A 222 -9.75 -3.01 6.10
C ASN A 222 -10.13 -3.58 7.47
N GLU A 223 -9.29 -4.44 8.06
CA GLU A 223 -9.55 -5.09 9.34
C GLU A 223 -8.25 -5.23 10.15
N SER A 224 -7.60 -4.09 10.43
CA SER A 224 -6.35 -4.00 11.21
C SER A 224 -6.43 -4.59 12.63
N ASN A 225 -7.64 -4.90 13.12
CA ASN A 225 -7.85 -5.66 14.36
C ASN A 225 -7.30 -7.09 14.28
N ILE A 226 -7.27 -7.70 13.09
CA ILE A 226 -6.67 -9.02 12.86
C ILE A 226 -5.19 -9.00 13.24
N ASP A 227 -4.42 -7.97 12.89
CA ASP A 227 -3.04 -7.85 13.37
C ASP A 227 -2.95 -7.41 14.82
N ARG A 228 -3.69 -6.36 15.18
CA ARG A 228 -3.61 -5.71 16.50
C ARG A 228 -3.93 -6.67 17.64
N TRP A 229 -4.91 -7.56 17.48
CA TRP A 229 -5.39 -8.44 18.55
C TRP A 229 -4.81 -9.85 18.47
N LYS A 230 -3.49 -9.99 18.63
CA LYS A 230 -2.75 -11.28 18.60
C LYS A 230 -3.52 -12.43 19.29
N ASN A 231 -3.87 -12.27 20.57
CA ASN A 231 -4.53 -13.29 21.39
C ASN A 231 -6.01 -13.54 21.03
N LYS A 232 -6.57 -12.83 20.03
CA LYS A 232 -7.94 -13.01 19.51
C LYS A 232 -7.97 -13.07 17.98
N ARG A 233 -6.82 -13.29 17.31
CA ARG A 233 -6.70 -13.19 15.85
C ARG A 233 -7.66 -14.11 15.13
N GLN A 234 -7.75 -15.38 15.53
CA GLN A 234 -8.70 -16.34 14.96
C GLN A 234 -10.14 -15.82 15.05
N VAL A 235 -10.58 -15.30 16.20
CA VAL A 235 -11.94 -14.76 16.38
C VAL A 235 -12.22 -13.55 15.48
N ALA A 236 -11.21 -12.69 15.24
CA ALA A 236 -11.32 -11.57 14.31
C ALA A 236 -11.41 -12.04 12.84
N VAL A 237 -10.56 -13.00 12.46
CA VAL A 237 -10.55 -13.67 11.14
C VAL A 237 -11.90 -14.34 10.88
N ASP A 238 -12.36 -15.21 11.79
CA ASP A 238 -13.64 -15.93 11.70
C ASP A 238 -14.82 -14.97 11.59
N SER A 239 -14.83 -13.87 12.37
CA SER A 239 -15.90 -12.88 12.32
C SER A 239 -15.88 -12.06 11.02
N LYS A 240 -14.72 -11.72 10.46
CA LYS A 240 -14.64 -10.97 9.19
C LYS A 240 -14.94 -11.86 7.98
N ILE A 241 -14.28 -13.01 7.88
CA ILE A 241 -14.49 -14.00 6.81
C ILE A 241 -15.92 -14.57 6.86
N GLY A 242 -16.45 -14.83 8.05
CA GLY A 242 -17.83 -15.30 8.23
C GLY A 242 -18.87 -14.31 7.70
N ARG A 243 -18.73 -13.02 8.04
CA ARG A 243 -19.59 -11.94 7.51
C ARG A 243 -19.52 -11.88 5.98
N LEU A 244 -18.32 -11.93 5.40
CA LEU A 244 -18.10 -11.87 3.95
C LEU A 244 -18.68 -13.10 3.22
N ASN A 245 -18.42 -14.31 3.71
CA ASN A 245 -18.98 -15.55 3.15
C ASN A 245 -20.52 -15.56 3.20
N ASN A 246 -21.12 -15.08 4.30
CA ASN A 246 -22.57 -15.04 4.44
C ASN A 246 -23.20 -13.94 3.58
N PHE A 247 -22.51 -12.82 3.34
CA PHE A 247 -22.91 -11.81 2.36
C PHE A 247 -22.89 -12.36 0.92
N ILE A 248 -21.81 -13.02 0.48
CA ILE A 248 -21.68 -13.57 -0.87
C ILE A 248 -22.80 -14.58 -1.17
N LYS A 249 -23.08 -15.49 -0.21
CA LYS A 249 -24.22 -16.44 -0.29
C LYS A 249 -25.59 -15.76 -0.40
N HIS A 250 -25.74 -14.57 0.18
CA HIS A 250 -26.98 -13.79 0.15
C HIS A 250 -27.19 -13.11 -1.20
N VAL A 251 -26.15 -12.45 -1.76
CA VAL A 251 -26.24 -11.72 -3.04
C VAL A 251 -26.12 -12.61 -4.28
N LYS A 252 -25.57 -13.84 -4.16
CA LYS A 252 -25.53 -14.88 -5.21
C LYS A 252 -24.84 -14.47 -6.53
N VAL A 253 -23.89 -13.55 -6.46
CA VAL A 253 -23.04 -13.14 -7.59
C VAL A 253 -21.57 -13.43 -7.29
N PRO A 254 -20.73 -13.81 -8.28
CA PRO A 254 -19.30 -14.00 -8.08
C PRO A 254 -18.61 -12.68 -7.70
N ILE A 255 -17.91 -12.67 -6.55
CA ILE A 255 -17.21 -11.51 -6.00
C ILE A 255 -15.81 -11.96 -5.57
N GLN A 256 -14.76 -11.24 -6.00
CA GLN A 256 -13.41 -11.43 -5.44
C GLN A 256 -13.25 -10.56 -4.18
N VAL A 257 -12.58 -11.06 -3.15
CA VAL A 257 -12.42 -10.32 -1.87
C VAL A 257 -10.97 -10.19 -1.47
N PHE A 258 -10.58 -9.00 -1.01
CA PHE A 258 -9.29 -8.72 -0.39
C PHE A 258 -9.51 -7.95 0.93
N ILE A 259 -8.78 -8.36 1.97
CA ILE A 259 -8.84 -7.80 3.33
C ILE A 259 -7.44 -7.33 3.72
N ALA A 260 -7.25 -6.01 3.84
CA ALA A 260 -6.02 -5.45 4.41
C ALA A 260 -6.04 -5.64 5.93
N CYS A 261 -5.16 -6.51 6.43
CA CYS A 261 -5.08 -6.84 7.85
C CYS A 261 -3.92 -6.13 8.56
N GLY A 262 -3.05 -5.43 7.82
CA GLY A 262 -1.89 -4.71 8.34
C GLY A 262 -2.25 -3.67 9.40
N TYR A 263 -1.35 -3.48 10.37
CA TYR A 263 -1.48 -2.48 11.42
C TYR A 263 -0.14 -1.81 11.71
N ASP A 264 -0.10 -0.48 11.61
CA ASP A 264 1.11 0.31 11.76
C ASP A 264 1.70 0.21 13.16
N GLY A 265 2.85 -0.47 13.25
CA GLY A 265 3.57 -0.66 14.49
C GLY A 265 5.09 -0.75 14.37
N LYS A 266 5.64 -1.11 13.19
CA LYS A 266 7.09 -1.07 12.88
C LYS A 266 7.55 -1.45 11.46
N VAL A 267 6.64 -1.65 10.50
CA VAL A 267 6.99 -2.14 9.15
C VAL A 267 6.22 -1.32 8.10
N GLU A 268 6.92 -0.86 7.06
CA GLU A 268 6.28 -0.29 5.88
C GLU A 268 5.57 -1.39 5.09
N ASP A 269 4.24 -1.37 5.09
CA ASP A 269 3.42 -2.26 4.25
C ASP A 269 3.34 -1.69 2.82
N PRO A 270 3.83 -2.40 1.78
CA PRO A 270 3.74 -1.95 0.40
C PRO A 270 2.34 -2.13 -0.22
N PHE A 271 1.41 -2.79 0.49
CA PHE A 271 0.02 -2.94 0.05
C PHE A 271 -0.86 -1.76 0.53
N PRO A 272 -1.99 -1.48 -0.15
CA PRO A 272 -2.87 -0.38 0.21
C PRO A 272 -3.27 -0.43 1.68
N GLN A 273 -2.84 0.60 2.40
CA GLN A 273 -2.97 0.74 3.85
C GLN A 273 -4.44 0.86 4.25
N ALA A 274 -4.69 0.72 5.55
CA ALA A 274 -6.04 0.62 6.15
C ALA A 274 -6.96 1.86 6.01
N GLN A 275 -6.64 2.80 5.11
CA GLN A 275 -7.42 4.00 4.79
C GLN A 275 -7.66 4.25 3.29
N THR A 276 -6.88 3.65 2.37
CA THR A 276 -6.94 4.02 0.93
C THR A 276 -6.80 2.83 -0.02
N TRP A 277 -7.94 2.33 -0.51
CA TRP A 277 -7.98 1.60 -1.78
C TRP A 277 -8.30 2.58 -2.90
N ASN A 278 -7.44 2.66 -3.93
CA ASN A 278 -7.69 3.50 -5.11
C ASN A 278 -8.72 2.84 -6.04
N VAL A 279 -9.97 2.79 -5.60
CA VAL A 279 -11.12 2.44 -6.43
C VAL A 279 -11.39 3.59 -7.40
N ALA A 280 -11.58 3.27 -8.67
CA ALA A 280 -12.09 4.23 -9.65
C ALA A 280 -13.59 4.43 -9.40
N ASP A 281 -13.92 5.41 -8.58
CA ASP A 281 -15.28 5.68 -8.10
C ASP A 281 -16.14 6.25 -9.24
N TYR A 282 -16.84 5.36 -9.96
CA TYR A 282 -17.87 5.73 -10.93
C TYR A 282 -19.12 6.16 -10.16
N GLY A 283 -19.12 7.43 -9.74
CA GLY A 283 -20.09 8.00 -8.81
C GLY A 283 -21.55 7.95 -9.29
N GLU A 284 -22.24 6.86 -8.95
CA GLU A 284 -23.67 6.86 -8.69
C GLU A 284 -23.88 6.74 -7.17
N THR A 285 -24.37 7.80 -6.54
CA THR A 285 -24.72 7.79 -5.12
C THR A 285 -25.93 6.88 -4.87
N PHE A 286 -25.80 5.97 -3.90
CA PHE A 286 -26.88 5.12 -3.38
C PHE A 286 -27.94 5.93 -2.61
#